data_AF-A0A3C0L2M3-F1
#
_entry.id   AF-A0A3C0L2M3-F1
#
_cell.length_a   1.000
_cell.length_b   1.000
_cell.length_c   1.000
_cell.angle_alpha   90.00
_cell.angle_beta   90.00
_cell.angle_gamma   90.00
#
_symmetry.space_group_name_H-M   'P 1'
#
loop_
_entity.id
_entity.type
_entity.pdbx_description
1 polymer ?
#
loop_
_entity_poly.entity_id
_entity_poly.type
_entity_poly.pdbx_seq_one_letter_code
_entity_poly.pdbx_strand_id
1 'polypeptide(L)'
;MIASRNVGVQDLLAVMGSSQNNDPAVIQSKRLSATGASSTETLAAAERRYHKAVAIGATVTRVSSVRHPPSEAIDRIVLNRWLGIPIFLAAMYLMFTVAINLGAVFIDFFDILFGAIFVTGSEQLLSLLGLPAWMIVLLSQGLGGGIQLVATFIPVIGFLFLCLSVMEDSGYMARAAFVIDRLMIGIGLPGSAFVPLIVGFGCNVPAVMATRALTKEDDRLMTIAMAPFMSCGARLTVYALFAAAFFKGQGQNIVFLL
;
A
#
# COMPACT_ATOMS: atom_id res chain seq x y z
N MET A 1 5.30 -20.14 -7.48
CA MET A 1 5.28 -21.34 -6.62
C MET A 1 6.37 -22.29 -7.09
N ILE A 2 7.40 -22.55 -6.26
CA ILE A 2 8.41 -23.57 -6.56
C ILE A 2 7.94 -24.87 -5.91
N ALA A 3 7.49 -25.82 -6.72
CA ALA A 3 7.19 -27.17 -6.27
C ALA A 3 8.51 -27.86 -5.88
N SER A 4 8.71 -28.07 -4.57
CA SER A 4 9.82 -28.83 -4.02
C SER A 4 9.70 -30.29 -4.47
N ARG A 5 10.46 -30.66 -5.50
CA ARG A 5 10.66 -32.07 -5.86
C ARG A 5 11.57 -32.67 -4.79
N ASN A 6 11.09 -33.72 -4.12
CA ASN A 6 11.66 -34.40 -2.94
C ASN A 6 13.05 -35.06 -3.16
N VAL A 7 13.79 -34.65 -4.19
CA VAL A 7 15.04 -35.26 -4.66
C VAL A 7 16.26 -34.62 -3.97
N GLY A 8 16.21 -33.32 -3.64
CA GLY A 8 17.34 -32.61 -3.05
C GLY A 8 17.65 -32.99 -1.59
N VAL A 9 16.70 -33.58 -0.86
CA VAL A 9 16.88 -33.92 0.57
C VAL A 9 17.81 -35.12 0.76
N GLN A 10 17.76 -36.10 -0.16
CA GLN A 10 18.60 -37.30 -0.07
C GLN A 10 20.07 -36.98 -0.38
N ASP A 11 20.33 -36.12 -1.37
CA ASP A 11 21.68 -35.64 -1.68
C ASP A 11 22.26 -34.79 -0.55
N LEU A 12 21.42 -33.97 0.10
CA LEU A 12 21.82 -33.15 1.25
C LEU A 12 22.16 -34.01 2.47
N LEU A 13 21.39 -35.08 2.72
CA LEU A 13 21.69 -36.07 3.77
C LEU A 13 22.98 -36.84 3.50
N ALA A 14 23.27 -37.21 2.24
CA ALA A 14 24.51 -37.89 1.87
C ALA A 14 25.75 -36.99 2.09
N VAL A 15 25.66 -35.70 1.74
CA VAL A 15 26.74 -34.72 1.97
C VAL A 15 26.94 -34.44 3.46
N MET A 16 25.85 -34.31 4.24
CA MET A 16 25.96 -34.16 5.70
C MET A 16 26.57 -35.39 6.38
N GLY A 17 26.21 -36.61 5.95
CA GLY A 17 26.75 -37.86 6.48
C GLY A 17 28.26 -38.00 6.27
N SER A 18 28.78 -37.51 5.15
CA SER A 18 30.23 -37.48 4.88
C SER A 18 30.99 -36.45 5.72
N SER A 19 30.34 -35.35 6.12
CA SER A 19 31.00 -34.25 6.86
C SER A 19 30.94 -34.40 8.37
N GLN A 20 30.13 -35.32 8.92
CA GLN A 20 30.01 -35.56 10.37
C GLN A 20 31.07 -36.54 10.91
N ASN A 21 31.70 -37.34 10.04
CA ASN A 21 32.56 -38.46 10.45
C ASN A 21 34.05 -38.08 10.64
N ASN A 22 34.42 -36.79 10.66
CA ASN A 22 35.84 -36.40 10.66
C ASN A 22 36.27 -35.27 11.62
N ASP A 23 35.45 -34.88 12.61
CA ASP A 23 35.87 -33.86 13.59
C ASP A 23 35.57 -34.27 15.05
N PRO A 24 36.58 -34.68 15.86
CA PRO A 24 36.44 -34.91 17.30
C PRO A 24 36.17 -33.62 18.12
N ALA A 25 36.01 -32.46 17.48
CA ALA A 25 35.87 -31.16 18.15
C ALA A 25 34.46 -30.85 18.70
N VAL A 26 33.43 -31.63 18.36
CA VAL A 26 32.03 -31.32 18.73
C VAL A 26 31.72 -31.68 20.20
N ILE A 27 32.49 -32.56 20.84
CA ILE A 27 32.24 -32.96 22.24
C ILE A 27 32.85 -31.94 23.24
N GLN A 28 33.86 -31.16 22.84
CA GLN A 28 34.58 -30.26 23.75
C GLN A 28 33.83 -28.93 24.05
N SER A 29 32.83 -28.55 23.25
CA SER A 29 32.21 -27.21 23.35
C SER A 29 31.17 -27.08 24.47
N LYS A 30 30.86 -28.14 25.23
CA LYS A 30 29.88 -28.07 26.34
C LYS A 30 30.48 -27.61 27.69
N ARG A 31 31.80 -27.39 27.79
CA ARG A 31 32.47 -26.90 29.02
C ARG A 31 33.04 -25.48 28.94
N LEU A 32 32.96 -24.80 27.80
CA LEU A 32 33.54 -23.47 27.63
C LEU A 32 32.46 -22.37 27.55
N SER A 33 31.44 -22.47 28.40
CA SER A 33 30.48 -21.39 28.67
C SER A 33 30.83 -20.72 30.00
N ALA A 34 32.07 -20.28 30.16
CA ALA A 34 32.45 -19.40 31.25
C ALA A 34 33.75 -18.69 30.88
N THR A 35 33.71 -17.36 30.93
CA THR A 35 34.82 -16.40 30.71
C THR A 35 34.86 -15.79 29.31
N GLY A 36 34.64 -14.48 29.29
CA GLY A 36 34.62 -13.66 28.09
C GLY A 36 35.95 -13.69 27.35
N ALA A 37 35.89 -14.14 26.10
CA ALA A 37 36.92 -13.96 25.10
C ALA A 37 36.26 -13.82 23.72
N SER A 38 36.49 -12.65 23.12
CA SER A 38 36.40 -12.30 21.70
C SER A 38 35.07 -12.59 20.93
N SER A 39 34.26 -11.55 20.74
CA SER A 39 33.16 -11.53 19.76
C SER A 39 33.63 -11.75 18.31
N THR A 40 34.93 -11.61 18.05
CA THR A 40 35.56 -11.82 16.73
C THR A 40 35.76 -13.29 16.37
N GLU A 41 36.07 -14.17 17.34
CA GLU A 41 36.21 -15.61 17.06
C GLU A 41 34.87 -16.30 16.81
N THR A 42 33.80 -15.83 17.48
CA THR A 42 32.44 -16.34 17.26
C THR A 42 31.87 -15.90 15.91
N LEU A 43 32.17 -14.67 15.46
CA LEU A 43 31.82 -14.16 14.14
C LEU A 43 32.57 -14.89 13.02
N ALA A 44 33.88 -15.09 13.16
CA ALA A 44 34.68 -15.82 12.17
C ALA A 44 34.25 -17.30 12.05
N ALA A 45 33.85 -17.93 13.16
CA ALA A 45 33.30 -19.29 13.14
C ALA A 45 31.90 -19.34 12.48
N ALA A 46 31.05 -18.33 12.70
CA ALA A 46 29.75 -18.20 12.05
C ALA A 46 29.88 -17.96 10.53
N GLU A 47 30.83 -17.13 10.12
CA GLU A 47 31.12 -16.82 8.72
C GLU A 47 31.61 -18.06 7.95
N ARG A 48 32.51 -18.87 8.54
CA ARG A 48 32.93 -20.15 7.94
C ARG A 48 31.78 -21.14 7.76
N ARG A 49 30.87 -21.22 8.75
CA ARG A 49 29.67 -22.06 8.65
C ARG A 49 28.71 -21.56 7.58
N TYR A 50 28.53 -20.25 7.48
CA TYR A 50 27.70 -19.62 6.45
C TYR A 50 28.26 -19.91 5.05
N HIS A 51 29.56 -19.71 4.83
CA HIS A 51 30.19 -20.01 3.54
C HIS A 51 30.11 -21.50 3.18
N LYS A 52 30.28 -22.40 4.15
CA LYS A 52 30.14 -23.85 3.92
C LYS A 52 28.69 -24.22 3.57
N ALA A 53 27.71 -23.64 4.25
CA ALA A 53 26.29 -23.85 3.94
C ALA A 53 25.90 -23.30 2.56
N VAL A 54 26.40 -22.12 2.18
CA VAL A 54 26.18 -21.52 0.85
C VAL A 54 26.85 -22.37 -0.24
N ALA A 55 28.06 -22.88 0.00
CA ALA A 55 28.76 -23.74 -0.96
C ALA A 55 28.05 -25.07 -1.21
N ILE A 56 27.49 -25.69 -0.16
CA ILE A 56 26.68 -26.91 -0.26
C ILE A 56 25.33 -26.59 -0.93
N GLY A 57 24.72 -25.45 -0.61
CA GLY A 57 23.51 -24.99 -1.28
C GLY A 57 23.72 -24.84 -2.79
N ALA A 58 24.82 -24.19 -3.19
CA ALA A 58 25.15 -23.93 -4.59
C ALA A 58 25.41 -25.20 -5.41
N THR A 59 25.93 -26.28 -4.82
CA THR A 59 26.13 -27.57 -5.51
C THR A 59 24.85 -28.37 -5.67
N VAL A 60 23.87 -28.21 -4.77
CA VAL A 60 22.63 -29.01 -4.76
C VAL A 60 21.48 -28.29 -5.45
N THR A 61 21.47 -26.95 -5.48
CA THR A 61 20.42 -26.18 -6.16
C THR A 61 20.72 -25.98 -7.65
N ARG A 62 20.04 -26.74 -8.51
CA ARG A 62 19.89 -26.33 -9.92
C ARG A 62 18.83 -25.25 -10.00
N VAL A 63 19.27 -23.99 -10.08
CA VAL A 63 18.39 -22.87 -10.46
C VAL A 63 18.10 -22.98 -11.95
N SER A 64 17.14 -23.81 -12.32
CA SER A 64 16.56 -23.73 -13.66
C SER A 64 15.75 -22.44 -13.73
N SER A 65 16.27 -21.42 -14.41
CA SER A 65 15.49 -20.24 -14.76
C SER A 65 14.38 -20.70 -15.71
N VAL A 66 13.18 -20.93 -15.17
CA VAL A 66 12.00 -21.12 -16.00
C VAL A 66 11.77 -19.78 -16.70
N ARG A 67 12.28 -19.69 -17.93
CA ARG A 67 12.22 -18.49 -18.73
C ARG A 67 10.77 -18.29 -19.15
N HIS A 68 10.12 -17.26 -18.64
CA HIS A 68 8.82 -16.82 -19.13
C HIS A 68 9.04 -15.66 -20.09
N PRO A 69 9.11 -15.91 -21.41
CA PRO A 69 9.35 -14.87 -22.41
C PRO A 69 8.38 -13.67 -22.36
N PRO A 70 7.08 -13.80 -21.99
CA PRO A 70 6.24 -12.61 -21.83
C PRO A 70 6.61 -11.76 -20.60
N SER A 71 7.04 -12.38 -19.50
CA SER A 71 7.46 -11.65 -18.29
C SER A 71 8.81 -10.94 -18.48
N GLU A 72 9.76 -11.55 -19.21
CA GLU A 72 11.05 -10.93 -19.52
C GLU A 72 10.91 -9.74 -20.49
N ALA A 73 9.94 -9.76 -21.41
CA ALA A 73 9.68 -8.65 -22.32
C ALA A 73 9.07 -7.44 -21.59
N ILE A 74 8.10 -7.69 -20.70
CA ILE A 74 7.50 -6.66 -19.85
C ILE A 74 8.55 -6.09 -18.90
N ASP A 75 9.38 -6.92 -18.26
CA ASP A 75 10.47 -6.43 -17.41
C ASP A 75 11.49 -5.59 -18.18
N ARG A 76 11.82 -5.92 -19.43
CA ARG A 76 12.76 -5.11 -20.23
C ARG A 76 12.22 -3.72 -20.55
N ILE A 77 10.91 -3.59 -20.72
CA ILE A 77 10.22 -2.30 -20.96
C ILE A 77 10.05 -1.53 -19.65
N VAL A 78 9.69 -2.21 -18.55
CA VAL A 78 9.46 -1.60 -17.24
C VAL A 78 10.76 -1.21 -16.53
N LEU A 79 11.86 -1.96 -16.71
CA LEU A 79 13.17 -1.67 -16.10
C LEU A 79 14.02 -0.66 -16.90
N ASN A 80 13.58 -0.20 -18.07
CA ASN A 80 14.37 0.76 -18.82
C ASN A 80 14.42 2.10 -18.06
N ARG A 81 15.62 2.62 -17.83
CA ARG A 81 15.91 3.76 -16.91
C ARG A 81 15.08 5.02 -17.21
N TRP A 82 14.65 5.19 -18.46
CA TRP A 82 13.83 6.32 -18.91
C TRP A 82 12.33 6.01 -19.03
N LEU A 83 11.93 4.76 -19.28
CA LEU A 83 10.52 4.39 -19.45
C LEU A 83 9.84 3.94 -18.14
N GLY A 84 10.60 3.56 -17.11
CA GLY A 84 10.02 3.11 -15.84
C GLY A 84 9.15 4.17 -15.15
N ILE A 85 9.61 5.44 -15.13
CA ILE A 85 8.89 6.56 -14.51
C ILE A 85 7.58 6.89 -15.25
N PRO A 86 7.57 7.11 -16.58
CA PRO A 86 6.31 7.41 -17.29
C PRO A 86 5.34 6.23 -17.27
N ILE A 87 5.82 4.98 -17.32
CA ILE A 87 4.95 3.80 -17.19
C ILE A 87 4.31 3.74 -15.80
N PHE A 88 5.06 4.02 -14.74
CA PHE A 88 4.54 4.09 -13.38
C PHE A 88 3.47 5.19 -13.24
N LEU A 89 3.78 6.39 -13.71
CA LEU A 89 2.85 7.51 -13.65
C LEU A 89 1.59 7.24 -14.49
N ALA A 90 1.74 6.63 -15.67
CA ALA A 90 0.62 6.24 -16.52
C ALA A 90 -0.25 5.16 -15.87
N ALA A 91 0.34 4.18 -15.19
CA ALA A 91 -0.41 3.15 -14.46
C ALA A 91 -1.21 3.75 -13.29
N MET A 92 -0.59 4.63 -12.49
CA MET A 92 -1.29 5.36 -11.42
C MET A 92 -2.40 6.24 -11.99
N TYR A 93 -2.13 6.96 -13.08
CA TYR A 93 -3.13 7.80 -13.75
C TYR A 93 -4.31 6.97 -14.27
N LEU A 94 -4.04 5.84 -14.91
CA LEU A 94 -5.08 4.92 -15.40
C LEU A 94 -5.93 4.40 -14.25
N MET A 95 -5.28 3.98 -13.16
CA MET A 95 -5.97 3.49 -11.96
C MET A 95 -6.90 4.56 -11.37
N PHE A 96 -6.43 5.80 -11.20
CA PHE A 96 -7.26 6.90 -10.72
C PHE A 96 -8.39 7.23 -11.69
N THR A 97 -8.10 7.27 -12.98
CA THR A 97 -9.09 7.57 -14.02
C THR A 97 -10.20 6.53 -14.00
N VAL A 98 -9.86 5.23 -13.97
CA VAL A 98 -10.85 4.15 -13.90
C VAL A 98 -11.64 4.22 -12.59
N ALA A 99 -10.98 4.36 -11.44
CA ALA A 99 -11.66 4.39 -10.14
C ALA A 99 -12.65 5.57 -10.02
N ILE A 100 -12.24 6.77 -10.44
CA ILE A 100 -13.08 7.97 -10.36
C ILE A 100 -14.19 7.93 -11.41
N ASN A 101 -13.90 7.53 -12.65
CA ASN A 101 -14.89 7.53 -13.72
C ASN A 101 -15.98 6.47 -13.48
N LEU A 102 -15.59 5.25 -13.06
CA LEU A 102 -16.55 4.24 -12.65
C LEU A 102 -17.29 4.68 -11.39
N GLY A 103 -16.60 5.21 -10.38
CA GLY A 103 -17.23 5.72 -9.17
C GLY A 103 -18.30 6.77 -9.46
N ALA A 104 -18.01 7.74 -10.34
CA ALA A 104 -18.91 8.81 -10.72
C ALA A 104 -20.23 8.31 -11.33
N VAL A 105 -20.19 7.26 -12.15
CA VAL A 105 -21.40 6.66 -12.74
C VAL A 105 -22.35 6.13 -11.66
N PHE A 106 -21.82 5.65 -10.53
CA PHE A 106 -22.65 5.15 -9.42
C PHE A 106 -23.08 6.27 -8.46
N ILE A 107 -22.38 7.41 -8.40
CA ILE A 107 -22.77 8.53 -7.53
C ILE A 107 -24.21 8.94 -7.81
N ASP A 108 -24.57 9.18 -9.07
CA ASP A 108 -25.91 9.66 -9.44
C ASP A 108 -27.01 8.68 -9.03
N PHE A 109 -26.76 7.37 -9.14
CA PHE A 109 -27.70 6.33 -8.72
C PHE A 109 -27.97 6.38 -7.22
N PHE A 110 -26.91 6.46 -6.40
CA PHE A 110 -27.03 6.55 -4.95
C PHE A 110 -27.59 7.89 -4.50
N ASP A 111 -27.26 8.98 -5.20
CA ASP A 111 -27.76 10.32 -4.91
C ASP A 111 -29.28 10.39 -5.05
N ILE A 112 -29.82 9.89 -6.18
CA ILE A 112 -31.26 9.88 -6.44
C ILE A 112 -31.97 8.92 -5.47
N LEU A 113 -31.44 7.72 -5.25
CA LEU A 113 -32.08 6.71 -4.40
C LEU A 113 -32.18 7.19 -2.94
N PHE A 114 -31.06 7.68 -2.38
CA PHE A 114 -31.02 8.14 -1.00
C PHE A 114 -31.65 9.52 -0.83
N GLY A 115 -31.54 10.41 -1.82
CA GLY A 115 -32.23 11.71 -1.81
C GLY A 115 -33.75 11.57 -1.86
N ALA A 116 -34.27 10.64 -2.68
CA ALA A 116 -35.71 10.37 -2.73
C ALA A 116 -36.22 9.78 -1.41
N ILE A 117 -35.50 8.82 -0.82
CA ILE A 117 -35.94 8.11 0.39
C ILE A 117 -35.74 8.96 1.65
N PHE A 118 -34.54 9.49 1.87
CA PHE A 118 -34.15 10.13 3.14
C PHE A 118 -34.44 11.61 3.19
N VAL A 119 -34.47 12.33 2.06
CA VAL A 119 -34.80 13.76 2.05
C VAL A 119 -36.27 13.95 1.71
N THR A 120 -36.67 13.56 0.51
CA THR A 120 -38.04 13.81 0.00
C THR A 120 -39.08 12.97 0.74
N GLY A 121 -38.77 11.68 0.97
CA GLY A 121 -39.65 10.76 1.67
C GLY A 121 -39.83 11.12 3.15
N SER A 122 -38.77 11.55 3.83
CA SER A 122 -38.85 11.98 5.23
C SER A 122 -39.58 13.31 5.38
N GLU A 123 -39.42 14.26 4.45
CA GLU A 123 -40.13 15.54 4.45
C GLU A 123 -41.64 15.33 4.29
N GLN A 124 -42.05 14.48 3.35
CA GLN A 124 -43.46 14.13 3.15
C GLN A 124 -44.05 13.44 4.38
N LEU A 125 -43.33 12.48 4.98
CA LEU A 125 -43.79 11.79 6.18
C LEU A 125 -43.95 12.77 7.36
N LEU A 126 -42.94 13.60 7.62
CA LEU A 126 -42.97 14.54 8.74
C LEU A 126 -44.01 15.66 8.55
N SER A 127 -44.26 16.08 7.32
CA SER A 127 -45.30 17.06 7.01
C SER A 127 -46.71 16.50 7.26
N LEU A 128 -46.96 15.23 6.97
CA LEU A 128 -48.22 14.52 7.29
C LEU A 128 -48.43 14.38 8.80
N LEU A 129 -47.36 14.29 9.59
CA LEU A 129 -47.38 14.26 11.05
C LEU A 129 -47.56 15.64 11.71
N GLY A 130 -47.60 16.74 10.93
CA GLY A 130 -47.85 18.08 11.43
C GLY A 130 -46.72 18.70 12.27
N LEU A 131 -45.48 18.25 12.08
CA LEU A 131 -44.33 18.76 12.81
C LEU A 131 -43.95 20.20 12.40
N PRO A 132 -43.35 20.99 13.30
CA PRO A 132 -42.95 22.36 13.00
C PRO A 132 -41.82 22.40 11.96
N ALA A 133 -41.88 23.38 11.05
CA ALA A 133 -41.02 23.47 9.88
C ALA A 133 -39.51 23.38 10.17
N TRP A 134 -39.04 23.95 11.29
CA TRP A 134 -37.63 23.92 11.67
C TRP A 134 -37.12 22.49 11.96
N MET A 135 -37.98 21.63 12.53
CA MET A 135 -37.63 20.23 12.83
C MET A 135 -37.62 19.38 11.55
N ILE A 136 -38.52 19.67 10.61
CA ILE A 136 -38.56 19.00 9.29
C ILE A 136 -37.28 19.31 8.52
N VAL A 137 -36.88 20.59 8.42
CA VAL A 137 -35.65 20.97 7.73
C VAL A 137 -34.43 20.33 8.39
N LEU A 138 -34.35 20.33 9.72
CA LEU A 138 -33.20 19.75 10.43
C LEU A 138 -33.08 18.24 10.20
N LEU A 139 -34.18 17.49 10.25
CA LEU A 139 -34.16 16.03 10.09
C LEU A 139 -34.06 15.62 8.62
N SER A 140 -34.85 16.22 7.73
CA SER A 140 -34.86 15.87 6.30
C SER A 140 -33.62 16.40 5.58
N GLN A 141 -33.39 17.72 5.63
CA GLN A 141 -32.29 18.35 4.88
C GLN A 141 -30.95 18.23 5.61
N GLY A 142 -30.94 18.31 6.94
CA GLY A 142 -29.72 18.16 7.73
C GLY A 142 -29.25 16.70 7.82
N LEU A 143 -30.05 15.85 8.47
CA LEU A 143 -29.68 14.46 8.71
C LEU A 143 -29.83 13.60 7.46
N GLY A 144 -30.93 13.73 6.71
CA GLY A 144 -31.14 13.04 5.44
C GLY A 144 -30.12 13.44 4.36
N GLY A 145 -29.85 14.75 4.21
CA GLY A 145 -28.79 15.25 3.31
C GLY A 145 -27.40 14.77 3.71
N GLY A 146 -27.10 14.69 5.01
CA GLY A 146 -25.85 14.10 5.51
C GLY A 146 -25.72 12.61 5.16
N ILE A 147 -26.78 11.82 5.32
CA ILE A 147 -26.80 10.40 4.95
C ILE A 147 -26.64 10.23 3.44
N GLN A 148 -27.31 11.05 2.63
CA GLN A 148 -27.18 11.06 1.17
C GLN A 148 -25.73 11.32 0.75
N LEU A 149 -25.07 12.33 1.33
CA LEU A 149 -23.65 12.59 1.09
C LEU A 149 -22.79 11.38 1.43
N VAL A 150 -22.94 10.79 2.63
CA VAL A 150 -22.15 9.60 3.01
C VAL A 150 -22.42 8.41 2.08
N ALA A 151 -23.68 8.20 1.68
CA ALA A 151 -24.06 7.11 0.79
C ALA A 151 -23.41 7.22 -0.59
N THR A 152 -23.29 8.43 -1.15
CA THR A 152 -22.63 8.66 -2.45
C THR A 152 -21.12 8.42 -2.42
N PHE A 153 -20.45 8.53 -1.25
CA PHE A 153 -19.02 8.24 -1.12
C PHE A 153 -18.70 6.74 -1.10
N ILE A 154 -19.64 5.88 -0.68
CA ILE A 154 -19.45 4.43 -0.60
C ILE A 154 -19.01 3.81 -1.94
N PRO A 155 -19.72 4.03 -3.07
CA PRO A 155 -19.33 3.45 -4.35
C PRO A 155 -17.96 3.94 -4.81
N VAL A 156 -17.64 5.23 -4.64
CA VAL A 156 -16.34 5.80 -5.01
C VAL A 156 -15.19 5.13 -4.26
N ILE A 157 -15.32 4.99 -2.94
CA ILE A 157 -14.31 4.31 -2.10
C ILE A 157 -14.22 2.84 -2.50
N GLY A 158 -15.36 2.17 -2.73
CA GLY A 158 -15.41 0.77 -3.18
C GLY A 158 -14.64 0.53 -4.47
N PHE A 159 -14.84 1.36 -5.50
CA PHE A 159 -14.10 1.25 -6.77
C PHE A 159 -12.62 1.57 -6.63
N LEU A 160 -12.26 2.53 -5.77
CA LEU A 160 -10.87 2.84 -5.47
C LEU A 160 -10.17 1.65 -4.81
N PHE A 161 -10.80 1.04 -3.80
CA PHE A 161 -10.29 -0.19 -3.17
C PHE A 161 -10.22 -1.37 -4.13
N LEU A 162 -11.22 -1.55 -5.00
CA LEU A 162 -11.20 -2.57 -6.05
C LEU A 162 -9.98 -2.40 -6.97
N CYS A 163 -9.73 -1.18 -7.45
CA CYS A 163 -8.59 -0.89 -8.32
C CYS A 163 -7.25 -1.10 -7.58
N LEU A 164 -7.16 -0.75 -6.31
CA LEU A 164 -5.98 -1.02 -5.49
C LEU A 164 -5.73 -2.51 -5.31
N SER A 165 -6.78 -3.29 -5.00
CA SER A 165 -6.67 -4.74 -4.88
C SER A 165 -6.15 -5.35 -6.17
N VAL A 166 -6.71 -4.96 -7.32
CA VAL A 166 -6.25 -5.43 -8.64
C VAL A 166 -4.77 -5.09 -8.87
N MET A 167 -4.32 -3.90 -8.46
CA MET A 167 -2.90 -3.54 -8.59
C MET A 167 -1.99 -4.28 -7.59
N GLU A 168 -2.45 -4.52 -6.37
CA GLU A 168 -1.75 -5.34 -5.38
C GLU A 168 -1.59 -6.79 -5.90
N ASP A 169 -2.67 -7.38 -6.39
CA ASP A 169 -2.73 -8.75 -6.92
C ASP A 169 -1.92 -8.93 -8.22
N SER A 170 -1.82 -7.88 -9.05
CA SER A 170 -1.01 -7.92 -10.28
C SER A 170 0.49 -8.03 -10.04
N GLY A 171 0.95 -7.90 -8.78
CA GLY A 171 2.37 -7.87 -8.44
C GLY A 171 3.11 -6.63 -8.98
N TYR A 172 2.38 -5.68 -9.57
CA TYR A 172 2.93 -4.42 -10.07
C TYR A 172 3.57 -3.60 -8.93
N MET A 173 3.00 -3.67 -7.72
CA MET A 173 3.56 -3.02 -6.53
C MET A 173 4.99 -3.46 -6.23
N ALA A 174 5.31 -4.76 -6.42
CA ALA A 174 6.68 -5.25 -6.21
C ALA A 174 7.67 -4.67 -7.23
N ARG A 175 7.23 -4.40 -8.47
CA ARG A 175 8.08 -3.80 -9.54
C ARG A 175 8.14 -2.28 -9.43
N ALA A 176 7.03 -1.63 -9.09
CA ALA A 176 6.93 -0.19 -8.89
C ALA A 176 7.81 0.29 -7.72
N ALA A 177 7.88 -0.48 -6.63
CA ALA A 177 8.77 -0.19 -5.50
C ALA A 177 10.23 -0.10 -5.93
N PHE A 178 10.72 -1.01 -6.79
CA PHE A 178 12.09 -0.97 -7.32
C PHE A 178 12.38 0.27 -8.18
N VAL A 179 11.39 0.73 -8.97
CA VAL A 179 11.54 1.93 -9.80
C VAL A 179 11.63 3.18 -8.93
N ILE A 180 10.83 3.25 -7.86
CA ILE A 180 10.74 4.41 -6.97
C ILE A 180 11.91 4.48 -5.99
N ASP A 181 12.37 3.34 -5.46
CA ASP A 181 13.59 3.26 -4.64
C ASP A 181 14.78 3.91 -5.33
N ARG A 182 14.97 3.63 -6.64
CA ARG A 182 16.07 4.22 -7.40
C ARG A 182 15.99 5.76 -7.46
N LEU A 183 14.79 6.34 -7.53
CA LEU A 183 14.58 7.77 -7.65
C LEU A 183 14.75 8.46 -6.28
N MET A 184 14.20 7.88 -5.23
CA MET A 184 14.27 8.44 -3.88
C MET A 184 15.65 8.32 -3.24
N ILE A 185 16.46 7.31 -3.61
CA ILE A 185 17.90 7.27 -3.25
C ILE A 185 18.63 8.53 -3.77
N GLY A 186 18.20 9.12 -4.88
CA GLY A 186 18.75 10.38 -5.39
C GLY A 186 18.35 11.62 -4.59
N ILE A 187 17.24 11.56 -3.84
CA ILE A 187 16.69 12.67 -3.04
C ILE A 187 16.98 12.46 -1.54
N GLY A 188 17.49 11.28 -1.14
CA GLY A 188 17.86 10.94 0.23
C GLY A 188 16.71 10.45 1.11
N LEU A 189 15.56 10.08 0.52
CA LEU A 189 14.41 9.51 1.23
C LEU A 189 14.19 8.02 0.88
N PRO A 190 13.50 7.23 1.71
CA PRO A 190 13.18 5.83 1.40
C PRO A 190 12.06 5.71 0.34
N GLY A 191 12.37 5.12 -0.83
CA GLY A 191 11.46 4.87 -1.97
C GLY A 191 10.10 4.31 -1.62
N SER A 192 10.08 3.45 -0.62
CA SER A 192 8.90 2.75 -0.12
C SER A 192 7.81 3.69 0.43
N ALA A 193 8.14 4.91 0.87
CA ALA A 193 7.18 5.86 1.44
C ALA A 193 6.40 6.68 0.39
N PHE A 194 6.85 6.75 -0.85
CA PHE A 194 6.24 7.59 -1.88
C PHE A 194 5.01 6.99 -2.55
N VAL A 195 4.95 5.65 -2.68
CA VAL A 195 3.76 4.97 -3.21
C VAL A 195 2.52 5.25 -2.36
N PRO A 196 2.55 5.08 -1.02
CA PRO A 196 1.42 5.46 -0.16
C PRO A 196 1.06 6.94 -0.27
N LEU A 197 2.06 7.83 -0.36
CA LEU A 197 1.84 9.27 -0.46
C LEU A 197 1.11 9.68 -1.75
N ILE A 198 1.48 9.11 -2.91
CA ILE A 198 0.74 9.33 -4.17
C ILE A 198 -0.69 8.84 -4.06
N VAL A 199 -0.90 7.64 -3.51
CA VAL A 199 -2.24 7.08 -3.30
C VAL A 199 -3.06 7.97 -2.35
N GLY A 200 -2.39 8.61 -1.38
CA GLY A 200 -2.99 9.55 -0.41
C GLY A 200 -3.58 10.81 -1.02
N PHE A 201 -3.09 11.23 -2.19
CA PHE A 201 -3.67 12.35 -2.92
C PHE A 201 -5.11 12.07 -3.38
N GLY A 202 -5.44 10.81 -3.68
CA GLY A 202 -6.81 10.41 -4.01
C GLY A 202 -7.65 10.15 -2.76
N CYS A 203 -7.19 9.24 -1.90
CA CYS A 203 -7.88 8.92 -0.65
C CYS A 203 -6.88 8.53 0.45
N ASN A 204 -7.05 9.12 1.62
CA ASN A 204 -6.16 8.88 2.76
C ASN A 204 -6.32 7.48 3.38
N VAL A 205 -7.52 6.90 3.35
CA VAL A 205 -7.80 5.58 3.92
C VAL A 205 -6.94 4.47 3.30
N PRO A 206 -6.93 4.28 1.96
CA PRO A 206 -6.07 3.29 1.34
C PRO A 206 -4.58 3.64 1.42
N ALA A 207 -4.24 4.93 1.46
CA ALA A 207 -2.85 5.36 1.61
C ALA A 207 -2.28 4.92 2.96
N VAL A 208 -3.02 5.14 4.04
CA VAL A 208 -2.66 4.64 5.38
C VAL A 208 -2.59 3.12 5.38
N MET A 209 -3.53 2.42 4.74
CA MET A 209 -3.48 0.95 4.61
C MET A 209 -2.26 0.46 3.84
N ALA A 210 -1.87 1.16 2.77
CA ALA A 210 -0.70 0.82 1.95
C ALA A 210 0.62 0.96 2.72
N THR A 211 0.67 1.76 3.79
CA THR A 211 1.87 1.87 4.64
C THR A 211 2.24 0.56 5.35
N ARG A 212 1.33 -0.43 5.42
CA ARG A 212 1.63 -1.77 5.94
C ARG A 212 2.73 -2.51 5.18
N ALA A 213 2.99 -2.12 3.93
CA ALA A 213 4.05 -2.69 3.11
C ALA A 213 5.45 -2.18 3.50
N LEU A 214 5.56 -1.12 4.33
CA LEU A 214 6.83 -0.64 4.83
C LEU A 214 7.35 -1.55 5.95
N THR A 215 8.60 -2.00 5.80
CA THR A 215 9.27 -2.89 6.75
C THR A 215 9.73 -2.19 8.02
N LYS A 216 10.07 -0.90 7.93
CA LYS A 216 10.56 -0.10 9.05
C LYS A 216 9.40 0.66 9.70
N GLU A 217 9.31 0.55 11.03
CA GLU A 217 8.20 1.17 11.77
C GLU A 217 8.28 2.70 11.77
N ASP A 218 9.48 3.27 11.84
CA ASP A 218 9.69 4.72 11.79
C ASP A 218 9.13 5.33 10.49
N ASP A 219 9.46 4.71 9.35
CA ASP A 219 9.03 5.18 8.04
C ASP A 219 7.51 5.01 7.88
N ARG A 220 6.94 3.93 8.43
CA ARG A 220 5.49 3.70 8.47
C ARG A 220 4.77 4.79 9.26
N LEU A 221 5.24 5.10 10.48
CA LEU A 221 4.64 6.13 11.33
C LEU A 221 4.76 7.52 10.70
N MET A 222 5.91 7.84 10.11
CA MET A 222 6.13 9.11 9.44
C MET A 222 5.21 9.28 8.23
N THR A 223 5.04 8.21 7.44
CA THR A 223 4.14 8.21 6.27
C THR A 223 2.68 8.36 6.68
N ILE A 224 2.24 7.65 7.74
CA ILE A 224 0.87 7.79 8.29
C ILE A 224 0.64 9.20 8.82
N ALA A 225 1.61 9.81 9.50
CA ALA A 225 1.52 11.18 9.99
C ALA A 225 1.51 12.22 8.85
N MET A 226 2.17 11.92 7.72
CA MET A 226 2.18 12.77 6.53
C MET A 226 0.94 12.64 5.65
N ALA A 227 0.26 11.49 5.67
CA ALA A 227 -0.88 11.23 4.80
C ALA A 227 -2.05 12.23 4.99
N PRO A 228 -2.35 12.72 6.23
CA PRO A 228 -3.28 13.82 6.44
C PRO A 228 -2.84 15.19 5.92
N PHE A 229 -1.59 15.39 5.51
CA PHE A 229 -1.19 16.67 4.89
C PHE A 229 -1.36 16.65 3.37
N MET A 230 -1.63 15.47 2.78
CA MET A 230 -2.05 15.36 1.39
C MET A 230 -3.51 15.80 1.26
N SER A 231 -3.76 16.82 0.45
CA SER A 231 -5.12 17.32 0.19
C SER A 231 -5.86 16.39 -0.77
N CYS A 232 -6.72 15.53 -0.23
CA CYS A 232 -7.70 14.81 -1.04
C CYS A 232 -8.87 15.74 -1.41
N GLY A 233 -9.58 15.42 -2.50
CA GLY A 233 -10.70 16.25 -3.00
C GLY A 233 -11.75 16.59 -1.94
N ALA A 234 -12.02 15.66 -1.01
CA ALA A 234 -12.96 15.88 0.09
C ALA A 234 -12.47 16.90 1.12
N ARG A 235 -11.14 17.03 1.34
CA ARG A 235 -10.62 18.02 2.27
C ARG A 235 -10.63 19.42 1.66
N LEU A 236 -10.39 19.52 0.35
CA LEU A 236 -10.52 20.77 -0.39
C LEU A 236 -11.95 21.35 -0.31
N THR A 237 -12.98 20.51 -0.40
CA THR A 237 -14.37 20.96 -0.22
C THR A 237 -14.66 21.42 1.20
N VAL A 238 -14.12 20.74 2.22
CA VAL A 238 -14.23 21.19 3.62
C VAL A 238 -13.53 22.54 3.82
N TYR A 239 -12.30 22.69 3.32
CA TYR A 239 -11.57 23.96 3.37
C TYR A 239 -12.33 25.09 2.66
N ALA A 240 -12.91 24.81 1.48
CA ALA A 240 -13.73 25.78 0.77
C ALA A 240 -14.99 26.17 1.55
N LEU A 241 -15.66 25.22 2.20
CA LEU A 241 -16.86 25.47 3.00
C LEU A 241 -16.54 26.36 4.22
N PHE A 242 -15.46 26.06 4.94
CA PHE A 242 -15.00 26.89 6.06
C PHE A 242 -14.54 28.28 5.58
N ALA A 243 -13.80 28.36 4.48
CA ALA A 243 -13.38 29.62 3.90
C ALA A 243 -14.58 30.50 3.50
N ALA A 244 -15.61 29.91 2.88
CA ALA A 244 -16.83 30.62 2.50
C ALA A 244 -17.67 31.06 3.70
N ALA A 245 -17.72 30.26 4.76
CA ALA A 245 -18.51 30.56 5.96
C ALA A 245 -17.89 31.71 6.80
N PHE A 246 -16.57 31.69 6.99
CA PHE A 246 -15.87 32.63 7.87
C PHE A 246 -15.36 33.88 7.15
N PHE A 247 -14.99 33.79 5.86
CA PHE A 247 -14.39 34.89 5.11
C PHE A 247 -15.25 35.26 3.90
N LYS A 248 -16.39 35.91 4.18
CA LYS A 248 -17.31 36.46 3.17
C LYS A 248 -16.61 37.59 2.39
N GLY A 249 -15.94 37.26 1.28
CA GLY A 249 -15.36 38.21 0.33
C GLY A 249 -13.90 37.93 -0.11
N GLN A 250 -13.15 37.09 0.62
CA GLN A 250 -11.76 36.73 0.26
C GLN A 250 -11.43 35.23 0.41
N GLY A 251 -12.46 34.36 0.53
CA GLY A 251 -12.25 32.93 0.70
C GLY A 251 -11.36 32.28 -0.38
N GLN A 252 -11.39 32.80 -1.61
CA GLN A 252 -10.57 32.28 -2.71
C GLN A 252 -9.06 32.49 -2.48
N ASN A 253 -8.64 33.62 -1.92
CA ASN A 253 -7.22 33.88 -1.62
C ASN A 253 -6.72 32.99 -0.47
N ILE A 254 -7.60 32.68 0.49
CA ILE A 254 -7.27 31.82 1.63
C ILE A 254 -7.11 30.36 1.20
N VAL A 255 -7.97 29.87 0.29
CA VAL A 255 -7.84 28.52 -0.27
C VAL A 255 -6.60 28.39 -1.16
N PHE A 256 -6.20 29.46 -1.86
CA PHE A 256 -4.99 29.44 -2.72
C PHE A 256 -3.67 29.50 -1.93
N LEU A 257 -3.71 29.96 -0.67
CA LEU A 257 -2.57 30.02 0.25
C LEU A 257 -2.34 28.70 1.03
N LEU A 258 -3.25 27.72 0.88
CA LEU A 258 -3.34 26.49 1.67
C LEU A 258 -2.90 25.28 0.84
#